data_AF-A0AAV6YL23-F1
#
_entry.id   AF-A0AAV6YL23-F1
#
_cell.length_a   1.000
_cell.length_b   1.000
_cell.length_c   1.000
_cell.angle_alpha   90.00
_cell.angle_beta   90.00
_cell.angle_gamma   90.00
#
_symmetry.space_group_name_H-M   'P 1'
#
loop_
_entity.id
_entity.type
_entity.pdbx_description
1 polymer ?
#
loop_
_entity_poly.entity_id
_entity_poly.type
_entity_poly.pdbx_seq_one_letter_code
_entity_poly.pdbx_strand_id
1 'polypeptide(L)'
;VWKARLNGYEEALKLFQKIVDEKSPEWSKYLGLIKKFVTESNAVAQLKGLEAALVYIENAHVAGKTTGEVVSGVVNKVFNQPKAKAKELGSDICLMYIEIEKGETVQEELLKGLDNKNPKIVVACVETLRRALSEFGSKITSLKPIIKVLPKLFESREKAVRDEAKLLAVEIYRWIRDALRPPLQNINPVQLKELEEEWVKIPPAAPKQTRFLRSQQDLKAKFEQQQASGDVE
;
A
#
# COMPACT_ATOMS: atom_id res chain seq x y z
N VAL A 1 28.88 8.47 11.72
CA VAL A 1 27.75 9.35 11.32
C VAL A 1 26.41 8.63 11.21
N TRP A 2 26.28 7.49 10.49
CA TRP A 2 24.98 6.80 10.38
C TRP A 2 24.41 6.29 11.72
N LYS A 3 25.27 5.88 12.67
CA LYS A 3 24.85 5.51 14.04
C LYS A 3 24.16 6.67 14.79
N ALA A 4 24.60 7.90 14.57
CA ALA A 4 23.96 9.07 15.16
C ALA A 4 22.58 9.33 14.54
N ARG A 5 22.43 9.11 13.22
CA ARG A 5 21.11 9.17 12.56
C ARG A 5 20.17 8.07 13.05
N LEU A 6 20.68 6.84 13.21
CA LEU A 6 19.94 5.75 13.82
C LEU A 6 19.39 6.15 15.19
N ASN A 7 20.26 6.64 16.09
CA ASN A 7 19.84 7.12 17.40
C ASN A 7 18.78 8.25 17.29
N GLY A 8 18.98 9.19 16.35
CA GLY A 8 17.98 10.23 16.07
C GLY A 8 16.62 9.68 15.65
N TYR A 9 16.57 8.62 14.83
CA TYR A 9 15.31 7.95 14.47
C TYR A 9 14.69 7.21 15.66
N GLU A 10 15.49 6.60 16.54
CA GLU A 10 15.01 5.96 17.78
C GLU A 10 14.38 6.97 18.73
N GLU A 11 15.02 8.13 18.93
CA GLU A 11 14.48 9.19 19.76
C GLU A 11 13.25 9.86 19.14
N ALA A 12 13.23 10.04 17.80
CA ALA A 12 12.03 10.52 17.10
C ALA A 12 10.85 9.55 17.27
N LEU A 13 11.09 8.24 17.13
CA LEU A 13 10.07 7.22 17.36
C LEU A 13 9.49 7.31 18.78
N LYS A 14 10.36 7.36 19.80
CA LYS A 14 9.94 7.50 21.20
C LYS A 14 9.17 8.79 21.46
N LEU A 15 9.57 9.89 20.82
CA LEU A 15 8.87 11.16 20.93
C LEU A 15 7.47 11.06 20.31
N PHE A 16 7.36 10.56 19.09
CA PHE A 16 6.08 10.44 18.38
C PHE A 16 5.06 9.59 19.15
N GLN A 17 5.51 8.52 19.79
CA GLN A 17 4.66 7.66 20.63
C GLN A 17 4.14 8.34 21.91
N LYS A 18 4.77 9.45 22.34
CA LYS A 18 4.37 10.19 23.55
C LYS A 18 3.47 11.38 23.24
N ILE A 19 3.41 11.82 21.99
CA ILE A 19 2.56 12.94 21.60
C ILE A 19 1.12 12.44 21.50
N VAL A 20 0.26 12.89 22.41
CA VAL A 20 -1.16 12.51 22.45
C VAL A 20 -2.01 13.40 21.53
N ASP A 21 -1.66 14.68 21.41
CA ASP A 21 -2.38 15.63 20.56
C ASP A 21 -1.88 15.56 19.12
N GLU A 22 -2.74 15.10 18.20
CA GLU A 22 -2.48 15.08 16.76
C GLU A 22 -2.20 16.47 16.17
N LYS A 23 -2.67 17.55 16.84
CA LYS A 23 -2.48 18.96 16.45
C LYS A 23 -1.27 19.62 17.10
N SER A 24 -0.51 18.87 17.90
CA SER A 24 0.71 19.38 18.55
C SER A 24 1.65 20.04 17.53
N PRO A 25 2.23 21.21 17.86
CA PRO A 25 3.19 21.88 16.99
C PRO A 25 4.48 21.07 16.80
N GLU A 26 4.77 20.09 17.67
CA GLU A 26 5.91 19.18 17.55
C GLU A 26 5.92 18.45 16.20
N TRP A 27 4.75 18.05 15.68
CA TRP A 27 4.65 17.38 14.39
C TRP A 27 5.16 18.23 13.22
N SER A 28 4.96 19.55 13.29
CA SER A 28 5.36 20.46 12.22
C SER A 28 6.88 20.58 12.09
N LYS A 29 7.63 20.33 13.17
CA LYS A 29 9.11 20.34 13.14
C LYS A 29 9.70 19.24 12.26
N TYR A 30 8.94 18.17 12.00
CA TYR A 30 9.40 17.01 11.23
C TYR A 30 8.91 16.97 9.78
N LEU A 31 8.03 17.90 9.36
CA LEU A 31 7.44 17.89 8.01
C LEU A 31 8.49 17.76 6.89
N GLY A 32 9.55 18.58 6.92
CA GLY A 32 10.63 18.52 5.93
C GLY A 32 11.65 17.39 6.13
N LEU A 33 11.43 16.51 7.12
CA LEU A 33 12.36 15.45 7.50
C LEU A 33 11.84 14.06 7.19
N ILE A 34 10.54 13.81 7.15
CA ILE A 34 9.98 12.44 7.00
C ILE A 34 10.47 11.77 5.71
N LYS A 35 10.59 12.51 4.60
CA LYS A 35 11.21 11.97 3.38
C LYS A 35 12.61 11.41 3.63
N LYS A 36 13.43 12.09 4.44
CA LYS A 36 14.81 11.66 4.75
C LYS A 36 14.83 10.35 5.53
N PHE A 37 13.80 10.07 6.32
CA PHE A 37 13.69 8.83 7.10
C PHE A 37 13.56 7.64 6.15
N VAL A 38 12.67 7.75 5.16
CA VAL A 38 12.42 6.67 4.19
C VAL A 38 13.51 6.57 3.12
N THR A 39 14.25 7.65 2.84
CA THR A 39 15.36 7.65 1.86
C THR A 39 16.75 7.51 2.50
N GLU A 40 16.83 7.16 3.78
CA GLU A 40 18.10 6.93 4.48
C GLU A 40 18.97 5.90 3.74
N SER A 41 20.25 6.22 3.57
CA SER A 41 21.17 5.42 2.75
C SER A 41 21.66 4.17 3.46
N ASN A 42 21.73 4.18 4.79
CA ASN A 42 22.10 3.00 5.57
C ASN A 42 20.86 2.16 5.90
N ALA A 43 20.82 0.90 5.44
CA ALA A 43 19.66 0.02 5.60
C ALA A 43 19.23 -0.24 7.07
N VAL A 44 20.15 -0.21 8.04
CA VAL A 44 19.80 -0.38 9.46
C VAL A 44 19.14 0.88 10.01
N ALA A 45 19.72 2.04 9.71
CA ALA A 45 19.13 3.33 10.10
C ALA A 45 17.80 3.58 9.37
N GLN A 46 17.69 3.20 8.09
CA GLN A 46 16.45 3.33 7.31
C GLN A 46 15.33 2.51 7.92
N LEU A 47 15.60 1.27 8.36
CA LEU A 47 14.58 0.44 8.99
C LEU A 47 13.94 1.15 10.21
N LYS A 48 14.78 1.74 11.06
CA LYS A 48 14.29 2.53 12.21
C LYS A 48 13.60 3.82 11.77
N GLY A 49 14.10 4.48 10.73
CA GLY A 49 13.45 5.64 10.12
C GLY A 49 12.04 5.32 9.60
N LEU A 50 11.84 4.13 8.99
CA LEU A 50 10.53 3.68 8.52
C LEU A 50 9.55 3.47 9.68
N GLU A 51 10.00 2.85 10.78
CA GLU A 51 9.17 2.71 12.00
C GLU A 51 8.74 4.09 12.54
N ALA A 52 9.68 5.03 12.66
CA ALA A 52 9.38 6.39 13.11
C ALA A 52 8.44 7.12 12.13
N ALA A 53 8.65 6.98 10.82
CA ALA A 53 7.79 7.57 9.80
C ALA A 53 6.36 7.02 9.86
N LEU A 54 6.19 5.71 10.10
CA LEU A 54 4.87 5.10 10.23
C LEU A 54 4.10 5.70 11.41
N VAL A 55 4.71 5.78 12.60
CA VAL A 55 4.07 6.41 13.77
C VAL A 55 3.77 7.88 13.54
N TYR A 56 4.64 8.62 12.86
CA TYR A 56 4.36 10.01 12.47
C TYR A 56 3.11 10.12 11.60
N ILE A 57 3.00 9.29 10.56
CA ILE A 57 1.87 9.34 9.63
C ILE A 57 0.57 8.91 10.32
N GLU A 58 0.69 7.97 11.26
CA GLU A 58 -0.44 7.49 12.07
C GLU A 58 -0.98 8.57 13.03
N ASN A 59 -0.15 9.50 13.52
CA ASN A 59 -0.58 10.38 14.62
C ASN A 59 -0.57 11.87 14.27
N ALA A 60 0.18 12.32 13.27
CA ALA A 60 0.28 13.74 12.94
C ALA A 60 -0.86 14.21 12.01
N HIS A 61 -1.62 15.24 12.41
CA HIS A 61 -2.65 15.83 11.53
C HIS A 61 -2.08 16.41 10.22
N VAL A 62 -0.80 16.82 10.23
CA VAL A 62 -0.11 17.38 9.06
C VAL A 62 0.49 16.31 8.14
N ALA A 63 0.44 15.01 8.50
CA ALA A 63 1.10 13.95 7.75
C ALA A 63 0.68 13.89 6.29
N GLY A 64 -0.58 14.20 5.98
CA GLY A 64 -1.08 14.21 4.60
C GLY A 64 -0.34 15.18 3.66
N LYS A 65 0.46 16.13 4.19
CA LYS A 65 1.30 17.04 3.40
C LYS A 65 2.58 16.36 2.86
N THR A 66 3.00 15.24 3.43
CA THR A 66 4.24 14.53 3.05
C THR A 66 4.00 13.35 2.10
N THR A 67 2.76 13.05 1.73
CA THR A 67 2.40 11.81 1.02
C THR A 67 3.21 11.59 -0.25
N GLY A 68 3.17 12.52 -1.21
CA GLY A 68 3.82 12.33 -2.52
C GLY A 68 5.31 12.06 -2.39
N GLU A 69 6.03 12.88 -1.61
CA GLU A 69 7.49 12.72 -1.48
C GLU A 69 7.91 11.49 -0.67
N VAL A 70 7.12 11.08 0.32
CA VAL A 70 7.39 9.90 1.13
C VAL A 70 7.09 8.62 0.35
N VAL A 71 5.93 8.53 -0.31
CA VAL A 71 5.59 7.35 -1.13
C VAL A 71 6.57 7.20 -2.29
N SER A 72 6.93 8.29 -2.96
CA SER A 72 7.99 8.27 -3.97
C SER A 72 9.33 7.80 -3.40
N GLY A 73 9.68 8.22 -2.18
CA GLY A 73 10.85 7.73 -1.45
C GLY A 73 10.78 6.22 -1.17
N VAL A 74 9.62 5.71 -0.74
CA VAL A 74 9.38 4.28 -0.49
C VAL A 74 9.58 3.47 -1.78
N VAL A 75 8.93 3.85 -2.87
CA VAL A 75 9.04 3.17 -4.17
C VAL A 75 10.50 3.10 -4.63
N ASN A 76 11.23 4.22 -4.53
CA ASN A 76 12.57 4.32 -5.08
C ASN A 76 13.69 3.79 -4.16
N LYS A 77 13.49 3.76 -2.84
CA LYS A 77 14.55 3.41 -1.87
C LYS A 77 14.23 2.22 -0.97
N VAL A 78 12.97 1.95 -0.67
CA VAL A 78 12.56 0.95 0.31
C VAL A 78 12.18 -0.36 -0.37
N PHE A 79 11.42 -0.31 -1.46
CA PHE A 79 10.99 -1.52 -2.19
C PHE A 79 12.13 -2.30 -2.85
N ASN A 80 13.29 -1.68 -3.05
CA ASN A 80 14.48 -2.37 -3.50
C ASN A 80 15.34 -2.98 -2.36
N GLN A 81 14.96 -2.78 -1.10
CA GLN A 81 15.71 -3.33 0.03
C GLN A 81 15.63 -4.86 0.05
N PRO A 82 16.74 -5.56 0.38
CA PRO A 82 16.73 -7.01 0.50
C PRO A 82 15.95 -7.49 1.73
N LYS A 83 15.84 -6.66 2.77
CA LYS A 83 15.14 -7.02 4.00
C LYS A 83 13.63 -7.00 3.80
N ALA A 84 12.97 -8.14 4.00
CA ALA A 84 11.52 -8.27 3.92
C ALA A 84 10.79 -7.24 4.81
N LYS A 85 11.23 -7.09 6.07
CA LYS A 85 10.62 -6.16 7.02
C LYS A 85 10.64 -4.69 6.55
N ALA A 86 11.67 -4.27 5.81
CA ALA A 86 11.72 -2.92 5.27
C ALA A 86 10.63 -2.71 4.20
N LYS A 87 10.43 -3.69 3.31
CA LYS A 87 9.39 -3.63 2.27
C LYS A 87 7.98 -3.70 2.85
N GLU A 88 7.79 -4.50 3.89
CA GLU A 88 6.54 -4.57 4.67
C GLU A 88 6.21 -3.20 5.27
N LEU A 89 7.14 -2.59 6.01
CA LEU A 89 6.96 -1.24 6.55
C LEU A 89 6.73 -0.19 5.46
N GLY A 90 7.41 -0.30 4.32
CA GLY A 90 7.16 0.57 3.16
C GLY A 90 5.73 0.46 2.66
N SER A 91 5.20 -0.77 2.57
CA SER A 91 3.81 -1.01 2.18
C SER A 91 2.84 -0.48 3.24
N ASP A 92 3.12 -0.70 4.51
CA ASP A 92 2.27 -0.23 5.62
C ASP A 92 2.24 1.31 5.70
N ILE A 93 3.34 1.98 5.39
CA ILE A 93 3.39 3.45 5.22
C ILE A 93 2.45 3.89 4.10
N CYS A 94 2.49 3.24 2.93
CA CYS A 94 1.56 3.55 1.84
C CYS A 94 0.11 3.35 2.28
N LEU A 95 -0.22 2.25 2.93
CA LEU A 95 -1.58 1.94 3.38
C LEU A 95 -2.06 2.89 4.50
N MET A 96 -1.18 3.30 5.41
CA MET A 96 -1.47 4.31 6.43
C MET A 96 -1.80 5.67 5.80
N TYR A 97 -1.12 6.05 4.71
CA TYR A 97 -1.51 7.23 3.93
C TYR A 97 -2.91 7.11 3.31
N ILE A 98 -3.29 5.91 2.87
CA ILE A 98 -4.66 5.67 2.38
C ILE A 98 -5.66 5.88 3.52
N GLU A 99 -5.40 5.37 4.73
CA GLU A 99 -6.28 5.58 5.90
C GLU A 99 -6.54 7.05 6.23
N ILE A 100 -5.55 7.92 5.99
CA ILE A 100 -5.68 9.38 6.16
C ILE A 100 -6.13 10.11 4.90
N GLU A 101 -6.89 9.41 4.06
CA GLU A 101 -7.57 9.94 2.88
C GLU A 101 -6.61 10.44 1.79
N LYS A 102 -5.41 9.87 1.71
CA LYS A 102 -4.43 10.18 0.65
C LYS A 102 -4.32 9.06 -0.40
N GLY A 103 -5.39 8.28 -0.57
CA GLY A 103 -5.46 7.14 -1.48
C GLY A 103 -5.09 7.44 -2.92
N GLU A 104 -5.60 8.54 -3.49
CA GLU A 104 -5.33 8.94 -4.88
C GLU A 104 -3.83 9.21 -5.11
N THR A 105 -3.20 9.98 -4.23
CA THR A 105 -1.77 10.29 -4.32
C THR A 105 -0.89 9.06 -4.13
N VAL A 106 -1.26 8.16 -3.19
CA VAL A 106 -0.56 6.88 -3.00
C VAL A 106 -0.65 6.03 -4.27
N GLN A 107 -1.85 5.92 -4.84
CA GLN A 107 -2.07 5.14 -6.05
C GLN A 107 -1.28 5.70 -7.24
N GLU A 108 -1.25 7.03 -7.42
CA GLU A 108 -0.50 7.68 -8.49
C GLU A 108 1.01 7.35 -8.42
N GLU A 109 1.61 7.47 -7.23
CA GLU A 109 3.03 7.17 -7.05
C GLU A 109 3.36 5.68 -7.20
N LEU A 110 2.46 4.77 -6.76
CA LEU A 110 2.62 3.33 -6.98
C LEU A 110 2.52 2.97 -8.47
N LEU A 111 1.62 3.60 -9.22
CA LEU A 111 1.48 3.41 -10.66
C LEU A 111 2.73 3.88 -11.41
N LYS A 112 3.34 5.01 -11.02
CA LYS A 112 4.65 5.44 -11.54
C LYS A 112 5.74 4.39 -11.29
N GLY A 113 5.68 3.70 -10.14
CA GLY A 113 6.58 2.61 -9.77
C GLY A 113 6.52 1.39 -10.70
N LEU A 114 5.41 1.19 -11.43
CA LEU A 114 5.25 0.07 -12.37
C LEU A 114 6.11 0.21 -13.63
N ASP A 115 6.57 1.43 -13.94
CA ASP A 115 7.48 1.71 -15.06
C ASP A 115 8.97 1.60 -14.67
N ASN A 116 9.27 1.15 -13.43
CA ASN A 116 10.63 1.04 -12.95
C ASN A 116 11.39 -0.10 -13.68
N LYS A 117 12.66 0.15 -14.00
CA LYS A 117 13.54 -0.85 -14.63
C LYS A 117 13.87 -2.03 -13.71
N ASN A 118 13.72 -1.86 -12.40
CA ASN A 118 13.97 -2.92 -11.43
C ASN A 118 12.68 -3.69 -11.12
N PRO A 119 12.58 -4.97 -11.52
CA PRO A 119 11.35 -5.74 -11.34
C PRO A 119 10.98 -5.99 -9.89
N LYS A 120 11.93 -5.93 -8.94
CA LYS A 120 11.60 -6.04 -7.50
C LYS A 120 10.75 -4.87 -7.03
N ILE A 121 11.00 -3.68 -7.57
CA ILE A 121 10.19 -2.48 -7.27
C ILE A 121 8.81 -2.63 -7.90
N VAL A 122 8.74 -3.09 -9.16
CA VAL A 122 7.46 -3.33 -9.84
C VAL A 122 6.61 -4.33 -9.06
N VAL A 123 7.17 -5.49 -8.69
CA VAL A 123 6.48 -6.50 -7.86
C VAL A 123 5.95 -5.90 -6.57
N ALA A 124 6.78 -5.17 -5.82
CA ALA A 124 6.34 -4.54 -4.57
C ALA A 124 5.22 -3.52 -4.79
N CYS A 125 5.26 -2.74 -5.87
CA CYS A 125 4.18 -1.80 -6.19
C CYS A 125 2.86 -2.51 -6.54
N VAL A 126 2.93 -3.59 -7.34
CA VAL A 126 1.75 -4.42 -7.67
C VAL A 126 1.18 -5.06 -6.40
N GLU A 127 2.05 -5.59 -5.53
CA GLU A 127 1.67 -6.18 -4.25
C GLU A 127 0.99 -5.14 -3.33
N THR A 128 1.55 -3.92 -3.21
CA THR A 128 0.94 -2.84 -2.42
C THR A 128 -0.40 -2.40 -3.00
N LEU A 129 -0.54 -2.29 -4.33
CA LEU A 129 -1.81 -1.98 -5.00
C LEU A 129 -2.87 -3.07 -4.73
N ARG A 130 -2.47 -4.35 -4.78
CA ARG A 130 -3.34 -5.49 -4.46
C ARG A 130 -3.80 -5.43 -3.01
N ARG A 131 -2.89 -5.19 -2.07
CA ARG A 131 -3.22 -5.01 -0.64
C ARG A 131 -4.17 -3.83 -0.44
N ALA A 132 -3.89 -2.68 -1.06
CA ALA A 132 -4.76 -1.51 -0.98
C ALA A 132 -6.17 -1.80 -1.50
N LEU A 133 -6.30 -2.53 -2.61
CA LEU A 133 -7.60 -2.94 -3.13
C LEU A 133 -8.30 -3.94 -2.21
N SER A 134 -7.58 -4.93 -1.67
CA SER A 134 -8.17 -5.94 -0.79
C SER A 134 -8.62 -5.37 0.56
N GLU A 135 -7.80 -4.49 1.14
CA GLU A 135 -8.02 -3.92 2.47
C GLU A 135 -9.08 -2.79 2.44
N PHE A 136 -9.00 -1.87 1.48
CA PHE A 136 -9.87 -0.68 1.42
C PHE A 136 -11.04 -0.81 0.42
N GLY A 137 -10.91 -1.68 -0.57
CA GLY A 137 -11.91 -1.88 -1.60
C GLY A 137 -11.90 -0.86 -2.74
N SER A 138 -12.75 -1.13 -3.73
CA SER A 138 -12.79 -0.43 -5.02
C SER A 138 -13.33 1.01 -4.96
N LYS A 139 -13.95 1.41 -3.84
CA LYS A 139 -14.41 2.80 -3.63
C LYS A 139 -13.27 3.75 -3.27
N ILE A 140 -12.26 3.25 -2.56
CA ILE A 140 -11.10 4.02 -2.11
C ILE A 140 -9.95 3.85 -3.11
N THR A 141 -9.75 2.61 -3.60
CA THR A 141 -8.73 2.28 -4.59
C THR A 141 -9.36 2.21 -5.97
N SER A 142 -9.15 3.23 -6.80
CA SER A 142 -9.76 3.31 -8.14
C SER A 142 -9.27 2.17 -9.04
N LEU A 143 -10.21 1.39 -9.58
CA LEU A 143 -9.88 0.22 -10.41
C LEU A 143 -9.43 0.58 -11.83
N LYS A 144 -9.99 1.66 -12.41
CA LYS A 144 -9.77 2.01 -13.82
C LYS A 144 -8.28 2.22 -14.17
N PRO A 145 -7.48 2.96 -13.38
CA PRO A 145 -6.04 3.09 -13.62
C PRO A 145 -5.28 1.76 -13.50
N ILE A 146 -5.66 0.92 -12.54
CA ILE A 146 -5.02 -0.39 -12.30
C ILE A 146 -5.31 -1.35 -13.46
N ILE A 147 -6.56 -1.42 -13.91
CA ILE A 147 -6.96 -2.29 -15.03
C ILE A 147 -6.21 -1.89 -16.31
N LYS A 148 -6.02 -0.59 -16.54
CA LYS A 148 -5.31 -0.08 -17.72
C LYS A 148 -3.86 -0.59 -17.83
N VAL A 149 -3.20 -0.82 -16.69
CA VAL A 149 -1.79 -1.27 -16.67
C VAL A 149 -1.63 -2.79 -16.63
N LEU A 150 -2.69 -3.55 -16.32
CA LEU A 150 -2.63 -5.02 -16.19
C LEU A 150 -2.08 -5.75 -17.42
N PRO A 151 -2.53 -5.48 -18.67
CA PRO A 151 -2.02 -6.18 -19.85
C PRO A 151 -0.50 -6.05 -19.98
N LYS A 152 0.04 -4.86 -19.75
CA LYS A 152 1.49 -4.60 -19.75
C LYS A 152 2.24 -5.43 -18.70
N LEU A 153 1.64 -5.64 -17.52
CA LEU A 153 2.26 -6.45 -16.47
C LEU A 153 2.33 -7.93 -16.86
N PHE A 154 1.30 -8.45 -17.56
CA PHE A 154 1.30 -9.83 -18.08
C PHE A 154 2.32 -10.06 -19.19
N GLU A 155 2.69 -9.02 -19.93
CA GLU A 155 3.76 -9.04 -20.95
C GLU A 155 5.17 -8.90 -20.37
N SER A 156 5.32 -8.67 -19.07
CA SER A 156 6.63 -8.54 -18.43
C SER A 156 7.49 -9.78 -18.67
N ARG A 157 8.78 -9.60 -18.96
CA ARG A 157 9.74 -10.72 -19.08
C ARG A 157 9.98 -11.43 -17.75
N GLU A 158 9.75 -10.72 -16.65
CA GLU A 158 10.06 -11.16 -15.31
C GLU A 158 8.91 -11.99 -14.74
N LYS A 159 9.17 -13.27 -14.46
CA LYS A 159 8.15 -14.21 -13.96
C LYS A 159 7.47 -13.68 -12.70
N ALA A 160 8.24 -13.13 -11.76
CA ALA A 160 7.72 -12.60 -10.51
C ALA A 160 6.71 -11.45 -10.72
N VAL A 161 6.89 -10.61 -11.74
CA VAL A 161 5.93 -9.54 -12.08
C VAL A 161 4.64 -10.14 -12.61
N ARG A 162 4.71 -11.15 -13.48
CA ARG A 162 3.53 -11.83 -14.03
C ARG A 162 2.77 -12.61 -12.96
N ASP A 163 3.47 -13.28 -12.06
CA ASP A 163 2.88 -14.00 -10.93
C ASP A 163 2.10 -13.04 -10.02
N GLU A 164 2.68 -11.89 -9.65
CA GLU A 164 1.98 -10.90 -8.82
C GLU A 164 0.83 -10.22 -9.58
N ALA A 165 0.98 -9.97 -10.89
CA ALA A 165 -0.10 -9.45 -11.74
C ALA A 165 -1.31 -10.41 -11.80
N LYS A 166 -1.07 -11.72 -11.80
CA LYS A 166 -2.13 -12.75 -11.69
C LYS A 166 -2.90 -12.59 -10.39
N LEU A 167 -2.21 -12.46 -9.26
CA LEU A 167 -2.84 -12.24 -7.95
C LEU A 167 -3.65 -10.94 -7.92
N LEU A 168 -3.13 -9.86 -8.51
CA LEU A 168 -3.85 -8.60 -8.62
C LEU A 168 -5.10 -8.73 -9.49
N ALA A 169 -5.03 -9.42 -10.63
CA ALA A 169 -6.18 -9.65 -11.50
C ALA A 169 -7.27 -10.50 -10.82
N VAL A 170 -6.89 -11.52 -10.06
CA VAL A 170 -7.80 -12.32 -9.21
C VAL A 170 -8.50 -11.42 -8.19
N GLU A 171 -7.76 -10.54 -7.51
CA GLU A 171 -8.36 -9.59 -6.56
C GLU A 171 -9.31 -8.61 -7.28
N ILE A 172 -8.94 -8.05 -8.43
CA ILE A 172 -9.85 -7.15 -9.18
C ILE A 172 -11.13 -7.88 -9.59
N TYR A 173 -11.04 -9.13 -10.06
CA TYR A 173 -12.21 -9.94 -10.39
C TYR A 173 -13.10 -10.18 -9.16
N ARG A 174 -12.51 -10.30 -7.97
CA ARG A 174 -13.25 -10.35 -6.71
C ARG A 174 -14.13 -9.11 -6.50
N TRP A 175 -13.78 -7.95 -7.06
CA TRP A 175 -14.57 -6.71 -6.94
C TRP A 175 -15.56 -6.46 -8.08
N ILE A 176 -15.18 -6.76 -9.33
CA ILE A 176 -16.00 -6.38 -10.51
C ILE A 176 -16.45 -7.55 -11.39
N ARG A 177 -16.07 -8.78 -11.03
CA ARG A 177 -16.41 -10.02 -11.76
C ARG A 177 -16.10 -9.88 -13.25
N ASP A 178 -17.03 -10.29 -14.10
CA ASP A 178 -16.85 -10.39 -15.55
C ASP A 178 -16.53 -9.07 -16.25
N ALA A 179 -16.72 -7.92 -15.59
CA ALA A 179 -16.27 -6.64 -16.12
C ALA A 179 -14.73 -6.57 -16.30
N LEU A 180 -13.96 -7.46 -15.66
CA LEU A 180 -12.52 -7.57 -15.89
C LEU A 180 -12.15 -8.34 -17.17
N ARG A 181 -13.06 -9.14 -17.74
CA ARG A 181 -12.73 -9.98 -18.91
C ARG A 181 -12.38 -9.16 -20.14
N PRO A 182 -13.17 -8.16 -20.59
CA PRO A 182 -12.88 -7.44 -21.83
C PRO A 182 -11.49 -6.78 -21.86
N PRO A 183 -11.03 -6.10 -20.78
CA PRO A 183 -9.66 -5.56 -20.71
C PRO A 183 -8.53 -6.58 -20.85
N LEU A 184 -8.78 -7.86 -20.55
CA LEU A 184 -7.78 -8.93 -20.55
C LEU A 184 -7.87 -9.86 -21.77
N GLN A 185 -8.79 -9.64 -22.71
CA GLN A 185 -8.98 -10.53 -23.87
C GLN A 185 -7.73 -10.69 -24.76
N ASN A 186 -6.82 -9.72 -24.74
CA ASN A 186 -5.63 -9.70 -25.59
C ASN A 186 -4.34 -10.20 -24.90
N ILE A 187 -4.41 -10.67 -23.65
CA ILE A 187 -3.23 -11.29 -23.01
C ILE A 187 -2.98 -12.69 -23.58
N ASN A 188 -1.87 -13.31 -23.20
CA ASN A 188 -1.56 -14.67 -23.63
C ASN A 188 -2.72 -15.63 -23.26
N PRO A 189 -3.25 -16.45 -24.22
CA PRO A 189 -4.36 -17.36 -23.95
C PRO A 189 -4.15 -18.33 -22.78
N VAL A 190 -2.90 -18.75 -22.54
CA VAL A 190 -2.55 -19.61 -21.40
C VAL A 190 -2.76 -18.87 -20.09
N GLN A 191 -2.31 -17.60 -20.01
CA GLN A 191 -2.50 -16.77 -18.81
C GLN A 191 -3.98 -16.46 -18.57
N LEU A 192 -4.75 -16.19 -19.64
CA LEU A 192 -6.19 -15.95 -19.53
C LEU A 192 -6.92 -17.19 -19.02
N LYS A 193 -6.62 -18.37 -19.56
CA LYS A 193 -7.19 -19.64 -19.09
C LYS A 193 -6.88 -19.90 -17.62
N GLU A 194 -5.63 -19.69 -17.21
CA GLU A 194 -5.24 -19.81 -15.80
C GLU A 194 -6.00 -18.83 -14.88
N LEU A 195 -6.30 -17.61 -15.34
CA LEU A 195 -7.12 -16.67 -14.58
C LEU A 195 -8.57 -17.12 -14.47
N GLU A 196 -9.15 -17.63 -15.57
CA GLU A 196 -10.51 -18.17 -15.58
C GLU A 196 -10.66 -19.33 -14.59
N GLU A 197 -9.66 -20.22 -14.51
CA GLU A 197 -9.62 -21.31 -13.52
C GLU A 197 -9.57 -20.78 -12.07
N GLU A 198 -8.82 -19.70 -11.80
CA GLU A 198 -8.81 -19.06 -10.48
C GLU A 198 -10.14 -18.35 -10.17
N TRP A 199 -10.76 -17.71 -11.16
CA TRP A 199 -12.03 -17.00 -10.98
C TRP A 199 -13.19 -17.91 -10.57
N VAL A 200 -13.20 -19.16 -11.04
CA VAL A 200 -14.20 -20.17 -10.64
C VAL A 200 -14.09 -20.51 -9.16
N LYS A 201 -12.90 -20.40 -8.55
CA LYS A 201 -12.68 -20.70 -7.12
C LYS A 201 -13.14 -19.57 -6.20
N ILE A 202 -13.44 -18.38 -6.75
CA ILE A 202 -13.80 -17.21 -5.94
C ILE A 202 -15.25 -17.33 -5.48
N PRO A 203 -15.52 -17.24 -4.15
CA PRO A 203 -16.88 -17.26 -3.64
C PRO A 203 -17.75 -16.15 -4.25
N PRO A 204 -19.05 -16.40 -4.46
CA PRO A 204 -19.96 -15.41 -5.05
C PRO A 204 -20.16 -14.20 -4.13
N ALA A 205 -19.89 -14.34 -2.83
CA ALA A 205 -19.99 -13.27 -1.85
C ALA A 205 -19.20 -12.02 -2.27
N ALA A 206 -19.81 -10.85 -2.05
CA ALA A 206 -19.14 -9.58 -2.29
C ALA A 206 -17.94 -9.44 -1.34
N PRO A 207 -16.78 -8.96 -1.84
CA PRO A 207 -15.64 -8.67 -0.99
C PRO A 207 -16.02 -7.62 0.06
N LYS A 208 -15.57 -7.84 1.29
CA LYS A 208 -15.76 -6.90 2.39
C LYS A 208 -14.46 -6.14 2.62
N GLN A 209 -14.59 -4.83 2.79
CA GLN A 209 -13.51 -3.96 3.24
C GLN A 209 -13.08 -4.40 4.64
N THR A 210 -11.77 -4.58 4.85
CA THR A 210 -11.21 -4.99 6.15
C THR A 210 -10.50 -3.85 6.87
N ARG A 211 -10.10 -2.80 6.14
CA ARG A 211 -9.44 -1.61 6.68
C ARG A 211 -10.21 -0.35 6.31
N PHE A 212 -10.44 0.51 7.29
CA PHE A 212 -11.33 1.67 7.16
C PHE A 212 -10.54 2.97 7.18
N LEU A 213 -11.02 3.98 6.45
CA LEU A 213 -10.47 5.34 6.54
C LEU A 213 -10.68 5.91 7.94
N ARG A 214 -9.87 6.90 8.33
CA ARG A 214 -10.13 7.66 9.57
C ARG A 214 -11.50 8.36 9.57
N SER A 215 -12.00 8.76 8.41
CA SER A 215 -13.36 9.29 8.27
C SER A 215 -14.47 8.22 8.35
N GLN A 216 -14.11 6.93 8.32
CA GLN A 216 -15.05 5.80 8.32
C GLN A 216 -15.10 5.05 9.66
N GLN A 217 -14.68 5.65 10.78
CA GLN A 217 -14.71 4.96 12.08
C GLN A 217 -16.14 4.52 12.48
N ASP A 218 -17.17 5.29 12.13
CA ASP A 218 -18.57 4.90 12.37
C ASP A 218 -18.99 3.67 11.56
N LEU A 219 -18.49 3.53 10.32
CA LEU A 219 -18.70 2.36 9.49
C LEU A 219 -17.99 1.14 10.05
N LYS A 220 -16.75 1.33 10.56
CA LYS A 220 -15.99 0.29 11.26
C LYS A 220 -16.75 -0.21 12.48
N ALA A 221 -17.21 0.68 13.36
CA ALA A 221 -17.95 0.32 14.57
C ALA A 221 -19.24 -0.46 14.27
N LYS A 222 -19.99 -0.05 13.24
CA LYS A 222 -21.19 -0.79 12.79
C LYS A 222 -20.85 -2.16 12.23
N PHE A 223 -19.75 -2.29 11.51
CA PHE A 223 -19.31 -3.55 10.92
C PHE A 223 -18.83 -4.54 11.99
N GLU A 224 -18.09 -4.07 13.00
CA GLU A 224 -17.67 -4.85 14.16
C GLU A 224 -18.87 -5.34 14.98
N GLN A 225 -19.90 -4.50 15.17
CA GLN A 225 -21.15 -4.89 15.82
C GLN A 225 -21.90 -5.98 15.04
N GLN A 226 -21.98 -5.86 13.71
CA GLN A 226 -22.64 -6.86 12.86
C GLN A 226 -21.91 -8.20 12.85
N GLN A 227 -20.58 -8.20 12.94
CA GLN A 227 -19.79 -9.42 13.08
C GLN A 227 -20.00 -10.09 14.44
N ALA A 228 -19.99 -9.31 15.53
CA ALA A 228 -20.25 -9.83 16.88
C ALA A 228 -21.67 -10.40 17.04
N SER A 229 -22.66 -9.88 16.30
CA SER A 229 -24.03 -10.41 16.30
C SER A 229 -24.24 -11.61 15.38
N GLY A 230 -23.32 -11.86 14.43
CA GLY A 230 -23.43 -12.94 13.43
C GLY A 230 -22.79 -14.27 13.84
N ASP A 231 -22.06 -14.30 14.97
CA ASP A 231 -21.49 -15.53 15.56
C ASP A 231 -22.46 -16.19 16.58
N VAL A 232 -23.71 -15.72 16.64
CA VAL A 232 -24.79 -16.29 17.47
C VAL A 232 -25.99 -16.64 16.58
N GLU A 233 -25.80 -17.50 15.58
CA GLU A 233 -26.89 -18.22 14.90
C GLU A 233 -26.40 -19.54 14.28
#